data_AF-A0A7S1CSP2-F1
#
_entry.id   AF-A0A7S1CSP2-F1
#
_cell.length_a   1.000
_cell.length_b   1.000
_cell.length_c   1.000
_cell.angle_alpha   90.00
_cell.angle_beta   90.00
_cell.angle_gamma   90.00
#
_symmetry.space_group_name_H-M   'P 1'
#
loop_
_entity.id
_entity.type
_entity.pdbx_description
1 polymer ?
#
loop_
_entity_poly.entity_id
_entity_poly.type
_entity_poly.pdbx_seq_one_letter_code
_entity_poly.pdbx_strand_id
1 'polypeptide(L)'
;MFSPAHLQQAVRPGKIEDFAPILILRCLSDTAARGEKVTPPLVQRMDTVAMFADISGFTRLSELAAAEGGLGAEKLGFWLNRYFEMLVEIVGHAGGDVFKFAGDAMLIVWPPGRESSIHTVDFNATDAGGIADADVRAGLATSTSALSETCLRAVQCAIEIQSKLNDVSLDEGVQFRIKLGLGVGTVNVLHVGGVFGRLEFLCTGEAVRQAFQCEHECEPGGTVVSREMLALVGDDVEAKLLPSGRGVASRVVKEFRRRSLTRSLRPAIAERVSEMLRSYVPAAILPHLNSHSQQWASELRTITVMFVNLGFNPDHLHAVDKRTIQKVKAVLRAVQSTIYQHEGSLNKFLVDDKGSTLLAATGLPPLAHEDDPERAVLASVMLVRKLRALKQDCYIGVTSGIALCGAVGSGNRREYSVLGDVVNTGARLMQAAKTLSMSGGDIFTGRILCDKATKTSAQVNPELMFEELAPIMLKGKAGPVEVFQPGKRATGSGVVPVIWDHQDVTLTPGFGGLDVDLIDTVDAMLNDGEAPSPVVIGGENGCGKSTLLRSFVRVCVDAFGAVLGVPMLDPDMPDEQLYEVMSTMQSIFNDDMPKDISAEEWLASQAAPASAR
;
A
#
# COMPACT_ATOMS: atom_id res chain seq x y z
N MET A 1 3.29 -4.81 38.48
CA MET A 1 3.37 -3.37 38.17
C MET A 1 4.79 -3.02 37.77
N PHE A 2 5.02 -2.69 36.50
CA PHE A 2 6.32 -2.15 36.08
C PHE A 2 6.37 -0.65 36.39
N SER A 3 7.48 -0.18 36.95
CA SER A 3 7.70 1.21 37.39
C SER A 3 7.67 2.21 36.21
N PRO A 4 7.16 3.45 36.41
CA PRO A 4 7.28 4.57 35.47
C PRO A 4 8.71 4.86 35.00
N ALA A 5 9.74 4.35 35.69
CA ALA A 5 11.14 4.54 35.32
C ALA A 5 11.51 3.96 33.94
N HIS A 6 10.74 3.02 33.38
CA HIS A 6 10.99 2.53 32.01
C HIS A 6 10.56 3.51 30.90
N LEU A 7 9.77 4.55 31.21
CA LEU A 7 9.44 5.62 30.25
C LEU A 7 10.65 6.54 29.95
N GLN A 8 11.74 6.42 30.72
CA GLN A 8 12.96 7.22 30.57
C GLN A 8 14.14 6.47 29.93
N GLN A 9 13.95 5.26 29.39
CA GLN A 9 15.00 4.71 28.53
C GLN A 9 15.08 5.56 27.26
N ALA A 10 16.27 6.12 27.01
CA ALA A 10 16.56 6.90 25.82
C ALA A 10 16.25 6.08 24.57
N VAL A 11 15.09 6.33 23.95
CA VAL A 11 14.70 5.71 22.69
C VAL A 11 15.67 6.22 21.63
N ARG A 12 16.48 5.31 21.06
CA ARG A 12 17.38 5.62 19.96
C ARG A 12 16.59 6.32 18.84
N PRO A 13 17.13 7.40 18.23
CA PRO A 13 16.57 7.96 17.00
C PRO A 13 16.46 6.84 15.97
N GLY A 14 15.24 6.57 15.52
CA GLY A 14 15.06 5.52 14.54
C GLY A 14 15.55 6.00 13.18
N LYS A 15 16.09 5.03 12.46
CA LYS A 15 16.75 5.24 11.18
C LYS A 15 15.87 4.71 10.06
N ILE A 16 16.15 5.12 8.84
CA ILE A 16 15.32 4.72 7.69
C ILE A 16 15.30 3.20 7.49
N GLU A 17 16.42 2.52 7.78
CA GLU A 17 16.52 1.06 7.70
C GLU A 17 15.70 0.31 8.75
N ASP A 18 15.21 0.99 9.79
CA ASP A 18 14.32 0.38 10.77
C ASP A 18 12.91 0.20 10.16
N PHE A 19 12.58 0.86 9.04
CA PHE A 19 11.29 0.77 8.36
C PHE A 19 11.21 -0.29 7.26
N ALA A 20 12.25 -1.10 7.08
CA ALA A 20 12.29 -2.16 6.07
C ALA A 20 12.80 -3.48 6.67
N PRO A 21 12.22 -4.62 6.26
CA PRO A 21 12.72 -5.93 6.67
C PRO A 21 14.06 -6.25 5.99
N ILE A 22 14.81 -7.17 6.57
CA ILE A 22 16.16 -7.59 6.13
C ILE A 22 16.17 -8.02 4.67
N LEU A 23 15.13 -8.70 4.18
CA LEU A 23 15.04 -9.12 2.78
C LEU A 23 15.00 -7.93 1.81
N ILE A 24 14.37 -6.82 2.21
CA ILE A 24 14.37 -5.58 1.42
C ILE A 24 15.75 -4.92 1.54
N LEU A 25 16.32 -4.83 2.74
CA LEU A 25 17.66 -4.26 2.96
C LEU A 25 18.74 -4.98 2.15
N ARG A 26 18.69 -6.31 2.06
CA ARG A 26 19.61 -7.12 1.25
C ARG A 26 19.44 -6.87 -0.23
N CYS A 27 18.20 -6.93 -0.74
CA CYS A 27 17.91 -6.63 -2.14
C CYS A 27 18.45 -5.25 -2.56
N LEU A 28 18.24 -4.22 -1.72
CA LEU A 28 18.74 -2.88 -1.99
C LEU A 28 20.26 -2.80 -1.90
N SER A 29 20.88 -3.52 -0.95
CA SER A 29 22.34 -3.59 -0.84
C SER A 29 22.97 -4.22 -2.08
N ASP A 30 22.42 -5.34 -2.57
CA ASP A 30 22.90 -6.04 -3.76
C ASP A 30 22.68 -5.21 -5.03
N THR A 31 21.52 -4.56 -5.14
CA THR A 31 21.20 -3.66 -6.27
C THR A 31 22.13 -2.44 -6.27
N ALA A 32 22.38 -1.84 -5.10
CA ALA A 32 23.29 -0.72 -4.95
C ALA A 32 24.75 -1.11 -5.29
N ALA A 33 25.19 -2.31 -4.89
CA ALA A 33 26.52 -2.83 -5.21
C ALA A 33 26.73 -3.04 -6.72
N ARG A 34 25.68 -3.41 -7.47
CA ARG A 34 25.71 -3.49 -8.94
C ARG A 34 25.60 -2.14 -9.64
N GLY A 35 25.34 -1.05 -8.91
CA GLY A 35 25.15 0.26 -9.51
C GLY A 35 23.77 0.46 -10.16
N GLU A 36 22.79 -0.40 -9.86
CA GLU A 36 21.46 -0.41 -10.46
C GLU A 36 20.43 0.39 -9.63
N LYS A 37 19.19 0.46 -10.13
CA LYS A 37 17.99 0.90 -9.40
C LYS A 37 17.00 -0.27 -9.33
N VAL A 38 16.11 -0.25 -8.33
CA VAL A 38 15.01 -1.22 -8.28
C VAL A 38 13.92 -0.79 -9.26
N THR A 39 13.64 -1.64 -10.25
CA THR A 39 12.58 -1.41 -11.24
C THR A 39 11.43 -2.39 -10.98
N PRO A 40 10.28 -1.94 -10.45
CA PRO A 40 9.13 -2.83 -10.24
C PRO A 40 8.47 -3.21 -11.58
N PRO A 41 7.86 -4.40 -11.71
CA PRO A 41 7.81 -5.46 -10.72
C PRO A 41 9.10 -6.26 -10.64
N LEU A 42 9.61 -6.43 -9.41
CA LEU A 42 10.77 -7.27 -9.10
C LEU A 42 10.34 -8.36 -8.11
N VAL A 43 10.79 -9.61 -8.29
CA VAL A 43 10.44 -10.71 -7.38
C VAL A 43 11.70 -11.37 -6.83
N GLN A 44 11.82 -11.43 -5.51
CA GLN A 44 12.81 -12.29 -4.83
C GLN A 44 12.15 -13.60 -4.42
N ARG A 45 12.74 -14.75 -4.75
CA ARG A 45 12.23 -16.08 -4.41
C ARG A 45 13.25 -16.85 -3.59
N MET A 46 12.79 -17.51 -2.53
CA MET A 46 13.62 -18.28 -1.60
C MET A 46 12.80 -19.36 -0.89
N ASP A 47 13.42 -20.47 -0.50
CA ASP A 47 12.80 -21.47 0.38
C ASP A 47 13.17 -21.19 1.83
N THR A 48 12.15 -20.94 2.65
CA THR A 48 12.33 -20.60 4.06
C THR A 48 11.05 -20.80 4.89
N VAL A 49 11.09 -20.37 6.16
CA VAL A 49 9.99 -20.43 7.12
C VAL A 49 9.28 -19.08 7.20
N ALA A 50 7.95 -19.12 7.22
CA ALA A 50 7.09 -18.00 7.56
C ALA A 50 6.27 -18.35 8.82
N MET A 51 6.05 -17.35 9.67
CA MET A 51 5.16 -17.43 10.83
C MET A 51 4.18 -16.28 10.78
N PHE A 52 2.91 -16.57 10.98
CA PHE A 52 1.87 -15.59 11.22
C PHE A 52 1.51 -15.61 12.71
N ALA A 53 1.62 -14.45 13.34
CA ALA A 53 1.40 -14.27 14.77
C ALA A 53 0.25 -13.30 14.99
N ASP A 54 -0.90 -13.80 15.44
CA ASP A 54 -2.13 -13.02 15.63
C ASP A 54 -2.45 -12.82 17.12
N ILE A 55 -2.66 -11.57 17.53
CA ILE A 55 -3.01 -11.23 18.92
C ILE A 55 -4.51 -11.43 19.14
N SER A 56 -4.85 -12.50 19.84
CA SER A 56 -6.22 -12.78 20.25
C SER A 56 -6.72 -11.78 21.30
N GLY A 57 -7.91 -11.23 21.05
CA GLY A 57 -8.60 -10.34 21.99
C GLY A 57 -8.30 -8.84 21.81
N PHE A 58 -7.34 -8.48 20.95
CA PHE A 58 -6.98 -7.08 20.69
C PHE A 58 -8.16 -6.27 20.13
N THR A 59 -8.96 -6.87 19.23
CA THR A 59 -10.17 -6.21 18.71
C THR A 59 -11.11 -5.77 19.83
N ARG A 60 -11.32 -6.59 20.87
CA ARG A 60 -12.19 -6.25 22.00
C ARG A 60 -11.61 -5.08 22.82
N LEU A 61 -10.31 -5.10 23.06
CA LEU A 61 -9.60 -4.02 23.75
C LEU A 61 -9.64 -2.72 22.95
N SER A 62 -9.55 -2.80 21.63
CA SER A 62 -9.68 -1.65 20.74
C SER A 62 -11.05 -0.98 20.85
N GLU A 63 -12.12 -1.75 20.98
CA GLU A 63 -13.49 -1.22 21.15
C GLU A 63 -13.69 -0.59 22.53
N LEU A 64 -13.13 -1.20 23.59
CA LEU A 64 -13.15 -0.60 24.93
C LEU A 64 -12.37 0.72 24.96
N ALA A 65 -11.20 0.75 24.33
CA ALA A 65 -10.43 1.96 24.13
C ALA A 65 -11.18 3.02 23.31
N ALA A 66 -11.92 2.60 22.26
CA ALA A 66 -12.71 3.52 21.45
C ALA A 66 -13.78 4.26 22.27
N ALA A 67 -14.37 3.62 23.28
CA ALA A 67 -15.32 4.26 24.19
C ALA A 67 -14.70 5.38 25.04
N GLU A 68 -13.38 5.37 25.25
CA GLU A 68 -12.63 6.43 25.93
C GLU A 68 -12.12 7.52 24.97
N GLY A 69 -12.47 7.46 23.69
CA GLY A 69 -12.06 8.45 22.67
C GLY A 69 -10.55 8.52 22.46
N GLY A 70 -10.01 9.73 22.34
CA GLY A 70 -8.58 9.95 22.05
C GLY A 70 -7.62 9.32 23.06
N LEU A 71 -7.93 9.44 24.36
CA LEU A 71 -7.11 8.85 25.44
C LEU A 71 -7.04 7.33 25.32
N GLY A 72 -8.15 6.68 24.98
CA GLY A 72 -8.17 5.24 24.76
C GLY A 72 -7.34 4.82 23.56
N ALA A 73 -7.40 5.57 22.46
CA ALA A 73 -6.56 5.31 21.29
C ALA A 73 -5.05 5.39 21.63
N GLU A 74 -4.64 6.37 22.45
CA GLU A 74 -3.26 6.47 22.96
C GLU A 74 -2.86 5.27 23.82
N LYS A 75 -3.71 4.87 24.80
CA LYS A 75 -3.47 3.68 25.64
C LYS A 75 -3.32 2.41 24.80
N LEU A 76 -4.20 2.24 23.81
CA LEU A 76 -4.16 1.10 22.89
C LEU A 76 -2.84 1.06 22.11
N GLY A 77 -2.42 2.20 21.56
CA GLY A 77 -1.14 2.31 20.87
C GLY A 77 0.05 2.01 21.78
N PHE A 78 0.01 2.47 23.04
CA PHE A 78 1.04 2.20 24.03
C PHE A 78 1.15 0.70 24.35
N TRP A 79 0.03 0.04 24.67
CA TRP A 79 0.01 -1.39 24.96
C TRP A 79 0.46 -2.22 23.76
N LEU A 80 -0.03 -1.91 22.56
CA LEU A 80 0.34 -2.63 21.34
C LEU A 80 1.83 -2.50 21.04
N ASN A 81 2.39 -1.28 21.13
CA ASN A 81 3.81 -1.06 20.87
C ASN A 81 4.71 -1.80 21.87
N ARG A 82 4.33 -1.82 23.16
CA ARG A 82 5.05 -2.57 24.18
C ARG A 82 5.01 -4.08 23.92
N TYR A 83 3.85 -4.60 23.49
CA TYR A 83 3.73 -6.02 23.12
C TYR A 83 4.57 -6.37 21.88
N PHE A 84 4.49 -5.52 20.85
CA PHE A 84 5.28 -5.66 19.63
C PHE A 84 6.78 -5.58 19.89
N GLU A 85 7.21 -4.74 20.83
CA GLU A 85 8.62 -4.64 21.22
C GLU A 85 9.17 -5.97 21.74
N MET A 86 8.43 -6.63 22.62
CA MET A 86 8.83 -7.92 23.17
C MET A 86 8.85 -9.02 22.09
N LEU A 87 7.86 -9.01 21.18
CA LEU A 87 7.81 -9.94 20.05
C LEU A 87 9.01 -9.76 19.11
N VAL A 88 9.31 -8.52 18.72
CA VAL A 88 10.44 -8.19 17.83
C VAL A 88 11.77 -8.66 18.45
N GLU A 89 11.94 -8.51 19.76
CA GLU A 89 13.15 -8.96 20.46
C GLU A 89 13.30 -10.49 20.44
N ILE A 90 12.26 -11.23 20.78
CA ILE A 90 12.29 -12.71 20.80
C ILE A 90 12.55 -13.25 19.38
N VAL A 91 11.82 -12.74 18.38
CA VAL A 91 11.99 -13.10 16.97
C VAL A 91 13.43 -12.83 16.50
N GLY A 92 13.98 -11.67 16.85
CA GLY A 92 15.35 -11.29 16.52
C GLY A 92 16.43 -12.19 17.13
N HIS A 93 16.17 -12.77 18.31
CA HIS A 93 17.06 -13.74 18.94
C HIS A 93 17.04 -15.12 18.26
N ALA A 94 15.95 -15.46 17.57
CA ALA A 94 15.83 -16.71 16.81
C ALA A 94 16.32 -16.60 15.36
N GLY A 95 16.78 -15.42 14.92
CA GLY A 95 17.15 -15.17 13.53
C GLY A 95 15.97 -14.91 12.60
N GLY A 96 14.77 -14.74 13.15
CA GLY A 96 13.61 -14.28 12.41
C GLY A 96 13.66 -12.77 12.18
N ASP A 97 12.84 -12.31 11.26
CA ASP A 97 12.66 -10.89 10.96
C ASP A 97 11.17 -10.60 10.78
N VAL A 98 10.67 -9.55 11.44
CA VAL A 98 9.27 -9.12 11.28
C VAL A 98 9.15 -8.50 9.89
N PHE A 99 8.56 -9.25 8.97
CA PHE A 99 8.41 -8.83 7.59
C PHE A 99 7.39 -7.69 7.47
N LYS A 100 6.23 -7.81 8.13
CA LYS A 100 5.16 -6.80 8.08
C LYS A 100 4.27 -6.80 9.32
N PHE A 101 3.77 -5.64 9.72
CA PHE A 101 2.75 -5.51 10.77
C PHE A 101 1.36 -5.35 10.11
N ALA A 102 0.44 -6.26 10.41
CA ALA A 102 -0.90 -6.31 9.83
C ALA A 102 -1.95 -6.06 10.93
N GLY A 103 -2.18 -4.78 11.27
CA GLY A 103 -3.06 -4.42 12.38
C GLY A 103 -2.48 -4.91 13.71
N ASP A 104 -3.15 -5.89 14.30
CA ASP A 104 -2.79 -6.59 15.54
C ASP A 104 -1.96 -7.87 15.33
N ALA A 105 -1.66 -8.22 14.07
CA ALA A 105 -0.85 -9.37 13.74
C ALA A 105 0.53 -9.01 13.16
N MET A 106 1.43 -9.98 13.16
CA MET A 106 2.74 -9.90 12.50
C MET A 106 2.94 -11.04 11.52
N LEU A 107 3.45 -10.72 10.33
CA LEU A 107 4.07 -11.68 9.45
C LEU A 107 5.58 -11.68 9.69
N ILE A 108 6.12 -12.83 10.06
CA ILE A 108 7.53 -13.04 10.37
C ILE A 108 8.10 -14.02 9.35
N VAL A 109 9.29 -13.73 8.85
CA VAL A 109 10.01 -14.59 7.91
C VAL A 109 11.40 -14.83 8.48
N TRP A 110 11.92 -16.05 8.38
CA TRP A 110 13.34 -16.33 8.67
C TRP A 110 14.15 -16.08 7.41
N PRO A 111 14.95 -15.00 7.30
CA PRO A 111 15.75 -14.79 6.10
C PRO A 111 16.79 -15.91 5.99
N PRO A 112 17.01 -16.48 4.78
CA PRO A 112 18.02 -17.50 4.61
C PRO A 112 19.44 -16.92 4.88
N GLY A 113 20.43 -17.78 5.07
CA GLY A 113 21.82 -17.37 5.31
C GLY A 113 22.40 -16.55 4.15
N ARG A 114 23.52 -15.85 4.35
CA ARG A 114 24.16 -15.07 3.25
C ARG A 114 24.67 -15.94 2.11
N GLU A 115 24.99 -17.20 2.39
CA GLU A 115 25.46 -18.18 1.42
C GLU A 115 24.31 -18.89 0.69
N SER A 116 23.07 -18.70 1.15
CA SER A 116 21.88 -19.29 0.54
C SER A 116 21.40 -18.42 -0.63
N SER A 117 21.00 -19.06 -1.72
CA SER A 117 20.57 -18.37 -2.93
C SER A 117 19.20 -17.72 -2.76
N ILE A 118 19.15 -16.38 -2.83
CA ILE A 118 17.92 -15.62 -3.10
C ILE A 118 17.89 -15.34 -4.60
N HIS A 119 16.88 -15.86 -5.29
CA HIS A 119 16.73 -15.67 -6.73
C HIS A 119 15.92 -14.42 -7.02
N THR A 120 16.51 -13.48 -7.74
CA THR A 120 15.83 -12.24 -8.13
C THR A 120 15.44 -12.33 -9.60
N VAL A 121 14.14 -12.17 -9.89
CA VAL A 121 13.57 -12.22 -11.22
C VAL A 121 13.00 -10.85 -11.58
N ASP A 122 13.50 -10.26 -12.66
CA ASP A 122 12.93 -9.05 -13.26
C ASP A 122 11.89 -9.45 -14.32
N PHE A 123 10.65 -9.01 -14.13
CA PHE A 123 9.54 -9.31 -15.03
C PHE A 123 9.34 -8.21 -16.10
N ASN A 124 10.21 -7.21 -16.17
CA ASN A 124 10.21 -6.18 -17.22
C ASN A 124 11.04 -6.55 -18.45
N ALA A 125 12.00 -7.47 -18.35
CA ALA A 125 12.82 -7.88 -19.49
C ALA A 125 11.95 -8.53 -20.59
N THR A 126 12.04 -8.01 -21.81
CA THR A 126 11.08 -8.20 -22.91
C THR A 126 11.19 -9.52 -23.68
N ASP A 127 12.07 -10.44 -23.32
CA ASP A 127 12.29 -11.62 -24.16
C ASP A 127 11.36 -12.80 -23.83
N ALA A 128 10.90 -13.44 -24.90
CA ALA A 128 9.84 -14.43 -25.02
C ALA A 128 10.08 -15.79 -24.33
N GLY A 129 10.92 -15.84 -23.30
CA GLY A 129 11.03 -16.97 -22.40
C GLY A 129 10.63 -16.51 -21.00
N GLY A 130 9.43 -16.83 -20.54
CA GLY A 130 9.23 -16.88 -19.09
C GLY A 130 10.32 -17.77 -18.52
N ILE A 131 11.03 -17.33 -17.48
CA ILE A 131 12.01 -18.20 -16.81
C ILE A 131 11.24 -19.48 -16.46
N ALA A 132 11.66 -20.61 -17.02
CA ALA A 132 10.93 -21.85 -16.85
C ALA A 132 10.82 -22.13 -15.35
N ASP A 133 9.67 -22.56 -14.87
CA ASP A 133 9.45 -22.93 -13.46
C ASP A 133 10.52 -23.96 -12.99
N ALA A 134 11.10 -24.70 -13.92
CA ALA A 134 12.24 -25.60 -13.74
C ALA A 134 13.58 -24.90 -13.45
N ASP A 135 13.90 -23.79 -14.12
CA ASP A 135 15.15 -23.03 -13.89
C ASP A 135 15.13 -22.30 -12.54
N VAL A 136 13.95 -21.84 -12.13
CA VAL A 136 13.72 -21.24 -10.81
C VAL A 136 13.80 -22.30 -9.69
N ARG A 137 13.23 -23.50 -9.89
CA ARG A 137 13.33 -24.61 -8.93
C ARG A 137 14.72 -25.20 -8.83
N ALA A 138 15.48 -25.26 -9.93
CA ALA A 138 16.84 -25.78 -9.94
C ALA A 138 17.82 -24.90 -9.14
N GLY A 139 17.55 -23.59 -9.04
CA GLY A 139 18.37 -22.66 -8.27
C GLY A 139 18.11 -22.65 -6.76
N LEU A 140 16.92 -23.07 -6.29
CA LEU A 140 16.46 -22.93 -4.90
C LEU A 140 17.12 -23.91 -3.89
N ALA A 141 18.27 -24.50 -4.21
CA ALA A 141 18.91 -25.55 -3.43
C ALA A 141 19.48 -25.07 -2.08
N THR A 142 18.62 -24.58 -1.18
CA THR A 142 18.91 -24.60 0.26
C THR A 142 18.97 -26.06 0.67
N SER A 143 20.09 -26.48 1.26
CA SER A 143 20.20 -27.87 1.75
C SER A 143 19.04 -28.19 2.69
N THR A 144 18.44 -29.38 2.55
CA THR A 144 17.35 -29.85 3.43
C THR A 144 17.71 -29.73 4.91
N SER A 145 19.00 -29.93 5.25
CA SER A 145 19.53 -29.73 6.60
C SER A 145 19.46 -28.28 7.09
N ALA A 146 19.79 -27.30 6.25
CA ALA A 146 19.74 -25.88 6.64
C ALA A 146 18.30 -25.38 6.79
N LEU A 147 17.39 -25.86 5.94
CA LEU A 147 15.97 -25.56 6.04
C LEU A 147 15.36 -26.19 7.30
N SER A 148 15.68 -27.45 7.60
CA SER A 148 15.24 -28.13 8.82
C SER A 148 15.74 -27.43 10.09
N GLU A 149 17.01 -27.00 10.13
CA GLU A 149 17.53 -26.18 11.24
C GLU A 149 16.77 -24.86 11.40
N THR A 150 16.41 -24.21 10.29
CA THR A 150 15.60 -22.98 10.31
C THR A 150 14.19 -23.24 10.86
N CYS A 151 13.57 -24.36 10.49
CA CYS A 151 12.29 -24.81 11.07
C CYS A 151 12.39 -24.99 12.58
N LEU A 152 13.40 -25.71 13.06
CA LEU A 152 13.58 -25.95 14.50
C LEU A 152 13.75 -24.65 15.29
N ARG A 153 14.54 -23.70 14.77
CA ARG A 153 14.69 -22.36 15.37
C ARG A 153 13.37 -21.59 15.41
N ALA A 154 12.58 -21.67 14.34
CA ALA A 154 11.29 -21.00 14.27
C ALA A 154 10.27 -21.60 15.26
N VAL A 155 10.21 -22.92 15.37
CA VAL A 155 9.34 -23.62 16.33
C VAL A 155 9.76 -23.30 17.77
N GLN A 156 11.07 -23.33 18.06
CA GLN A 156 11.58 -22.94 19.39
C GLN A 156 11.23 -21.48 19.72
N CYS A 157 11.36 -20.57 18.75
CA CYS A 157 10.94 -19.18 18.88
C CYS A 157 9.45 -19.07 19.21
N ALA A 158 8.59 -19.81 18.51
CA ALA A 158 7.15 -19.77 18.73
C ALA A 158 6.77 -20.26 20.14
N ILE A 159 7.41 -21.34 20.61
CA ILE A 159 7.22 -21.84 21.98
C ILE A 159 7.71 -20.82 23.01
N GLU A 160 8.83 -20.13 22.75
CA GLU A 160 9.33 -19.07 23.63
C GLU A 160 8.38 -17.86 23.66
N ILE A 161 7.82 -17.47 22.51
CA ILE A 161 6.79 -16.43 22.42
C ILE A 161 5.59 -16.84 23.28
N GLN A 162 5.09 -18.07 23.15
CA GLN A 162 3.98 -18.53 23.98
C GLN A 162 4.34 -18.50 25.47
N SER A 163 5.51 -19.02 25.86
CA SER A 163 5.91 -19.05 27.27
C SER A 163 6.07 -17.67 27.89
N LYS A 164 6.46 -16.66 27.11
CA LYS A 164 6.77 -15.31 27.62
C LYS A 164 5.65 -14.31 27.46
N LEU A 165 4.83 -14.47 26.42
CA LEU A 165 3.87 -13.47 25.97
C LEU A 165 2.41 -13.93 26.00
N ASN A 166 2.17 -15.23 26.21
CA ASN A 166 0.82 -15.69 26.48
C ASN A 166 0.42 -15.28 27.90
N ASP A 167 -0.74 -14.62 28.02
CA ASP A 167 -1.33 -14.14 29.28
C ASP A 167 -0.52 -13.04 30.00
N VAL A 168 0.36 -12.33 29.30
CA VAL A 168 1.02 -11.14 29.85
C VAL A 168 0.00 -10.04 30.11
N SER A 169 -0.02 -9.55 31.36
CA SER A 169 -0.78 -8.36 31.75
C SER A 169 0.07 -7.11 31.54
N LEU A 170 -0.34 -6.27 30.60
CA LEU A 170 0.30 -4.96 30.35
C LEU A 170 -0.31 -3.85 31.23
N ASP A 171 -1.55 -4.04 31.65
CA ASP A 171 -2.30 -3.15 32.55
C ASP A 171 -3.38 -3.96 33.30
N GLU A 172 -4.02 -3.34 34.31
CA GLU A 172 -5.12 -3.96 35.06
C GLU A 172 -6.25 -4.40 34.12
N GLY A 173 -6.53 -5.71 34.07
CA GLY A 173 -7.58 -6.29 33.23
C GLY A 173 -7.22 -6.44 31.74
N VAL A 174 -6.01 -6.04 31.32
CA VAL A 174 -5.56 -6.17 29.92
C VAL A 174 -4.61 -7.36 29.79
N GLN A 175 -5.13 -8.48 29.31
CA GLN A 175 -4.36 -9.70 29.02
C GLN A 175 -4.43 -10.04 27.53
N PHE A 176 -3.27 -10.33 26.95
CA PHE A 176 -3.16 -10.77 25.55
C PHE A 176 -2.86 -12.26 25.46
N ARG A 177 -3.53 -12.92 24.52
CA ARG A 177 -3.15 -14.27 24.07
C ARG A 177 -2.71 -14.17 22.61
N ILE A 178 -1.89 -15.09 22.18
CA ILE A 178 -1.36 -15.09 20.81
C ILE A 178 -1.57 -16.43 20.15
N LYS A 179 -1.90 -16.42 18.86
CA LYS A 179 -1.94 -17.60 18.01
C LYS A 179 -0.77 -17.57 17.08
N LEU A 180 -0.08 -18.70 16.94
CA LEU A 180 1.12 -18.81 16.11
C LEU A 180 0.91 -19.91 15.08
N GLY A 181 0.87 -19.53 13.81
CA GLY A 181 0.84 -20.45 12.68
C GLY A 181 2.16 -20.44 11.93
N LEU A 182 2.77 -21.60 11.71
CA LEU A 182 4.05 -21.74 11.02
C LEU A 182 3.92 -22.57 9.75
N GLY A 183 4.58 -22.10 8.69
CA GLY A 183 4.69 -22.79 7.41
C GLY A 183 6.11 -22.76 6.87
N VAL A 184 6.42 -23.68 5.97
CA VAL A 184 7.74 -23.82 5.34
C VAL A 184 7.60 -24.10 3.85
N GLY A 185 8.52 -23.56 3.07
CA GLY A 185 8.60 -23.74 1.63
C GLY A 185 8.94 -22.44 0.94
N THR A 186 8.48 -22.28 -0.29
CA THR A 186 8.80 -21.09 -1.08
C THR A 186 8.11 -19.85 -0.53
N VAL A 187 8.90 -18.79 -0.39
CA VAL A 187 8.50 -17.42 -0.10
C VAL A 187 8.88 -16.53 -1.29
N ASN A 188 7.94 -15.70 -1.73
CA ASN A 188 8.18 -14.67 -2.74
C ASN A 188 8.04 -13.29 -2.11
N VAL A 189 9.00 -12.41 -2.37
CA VAL A 189 8.92 -10.99 -2.03
C VAL A 189 8.77 -10.19 -3.33
N LEU A 190 7.59 -9.63 -3.53
CA LEU A 190 7.25 -8.82 -4.71
C LEU A 190 7.48 -7.35 -4.37
N HIS A 191 8.22 -6.63 -5.21
CA HIS A 191 8.37 -5.18 -5.19
C HIS A 191 7.50 -4.61 -6.30
N VAL A 192 6.51 -3.79 -5.95
CA VAL A 192 5.45 -3.33 -6.86
C VAL A 192 5.16 -1.84 -6.68
N GLY A 193 4.37 -1.26 -7.57
CA GLY A 193 4.08 0.17 -7.59
C GLY A 193 5.00 0.92 -8.54
N GLY A 194 5.48 2.08 -8.10
CA GLY A 194 6.42 2.93 -8.83
C GLY A 194 5.85 4.29 -9.27
N VAL A 195 4.55 4.56 -9.05
CA VAL A 195 3.98 5.89 -9.31
C VAL A 195 4.64 6.89 -8.36
N PHE A 196 5.20 7.97 -8.91
CA PHE A 196 6.04 8.96 -8.19
C PHE A 196 7.22 8.34 -7.42
N GLY A 197 7.76 7.22 -7.90
CA GLY A 197 8.88 6.52 -7.26
C GLY A 197 8.52 5.81 -5.94
N ARG A 198 7.23 5.72 -5.60
CA ARG A 198 6.75 5.04 -4.38
C ARG A 198 6.61 3.54 -4.63
N LEU A 199 7.35 2.75 -3.87
CA LEU A 199 7.38 1.29 -3.95
C LEU A 199 6.70 0.65 -2.74
N GLU A 200 5.99 -0.44 -3.00
CA GLU A 200 5.41 -1.31 -1.99
C GLU A 200 6.02 -2.70 -2.10
N PHE A 201 6.02 -3.44 -0.99
CA PHE A 201 6.45 -4.83 -0.98
C PHE A 201 5.40 -5.77 -0.37
N LEU A 202 5.31 -6.97 -0.94
CA LEU A 202 4.38 -8.01 -0.56
C LEU A 202 5.10 -9.35 -0.40
N CYS A 203 4.73 -10.11 0.65
CA CYS A 203 5.21 -11.47 0.87
C CYS A 203 4.11 -12.47 0.49
N THR A 204 4.43 -13.42 -0.38
CA THR A 204 3.54 -14.50 -0.80
C THR A 204 4.29 -15.83 -0.84
N GLY A 205 3.65 -16.87 -1.37
CA GLY A 205 4.24 -18.21 -1.48
C GLY A 205 3.63 -19.21 -0.49
N GLU A 206 4.12 -20.44 -0.61
CA GLU A 206 3.59 -21.62 0.06
C GLU A 206 3.77 -21.58 1.58
N ALA A 207 4.93 -21.11 2.06
CA ALA A 207 5.17 -20.99 3.50
C ALA A 207 4.20 -20.00 4.16
N VAL A 208 3.92 -18.87 3.50
CA VAL A 208 2.97 -17.85 3.98
C VAL A 208 1.55 -18.40 4.00
N ARG A 209 1.14 -19.08 2.92
CA ARG A 209 -0.18 -19.73 2.81
C ARG A 209 -0.38 -20.76 3.93
N GLN A 210 0.59 -21.62 4.17
CA GLN A 210 0.57 -22.60 5.26
C GLN A 210 0.49 -21.91 6.63
N ALA A 211 1.26 -20.84 6.87
CA ALA A 211 1.25 -20.12 8.13
C ALA A 211 -0.14 -19.56 8.49
N PHE A 212 -0.85 -18.96 7.51
CA PHE A 212 -2.23 -18.52 7.71
C PHE A 212 -3.18 -19.68 8.02
N GLN A 213 -3.04 -20.81 7.33
CA GLN A 213 -3.88 -21.99 7.59
C GLN A 213 -3.62 -22.60 8.97
N CYS A 214 -2.36 -22.61 9.41
CA CYS A 214 -1.99 -23.06 10.75
C CYS A 214 -2.58 -22.14 11.83
N GLU A 215 -2.49 -20.81 11.65
CA GLU A 215 -3.06 -19.86 12.59
C GLU A 215 -4.59 -20.02 12.69
N HIS A 216 -5.27 -20.24 11.57
CA HIS A 216 -6.73 -20.40 11.57
C HIS A 216 -7.21 -21.62 12.38
N GLU A 217 -6.43 -22.70 12.38
CA GLU A 217 -6.68 -23.90 13.21
C GLU A 217 -6.08 -23.80 14.61
N CYS A 218 -5.41 -22.69 14.92
CA CYS A 218 -4.77 -22.46 16.19
C CYS A 218 -5.75 -21.87 17.21
N GLU A 219 -5.87 -22.55 18.35
CA GLU A 219 -6.53 -22.00 19.53
C GLU A 219 -5.67 -20.88 20.14
N PRO A 220 -6.28 -19.87 20.79
CA PRO A 220 -5.54 -18.82 21.50
C PRO A 220 -4.55 -19.40 22.53
N GLY A 221 -3.27 -19.03 22.43
CA GLY A 221 -2.18 -19.60 23.23
C GLY A 221 -1.51 -20.83 22.61
N GLY A 222 -1.91 -21.23 21.40
CA GLY A 222 -1.37 -22.38 20.69
C GLY A 222 -0.24 -22.05 19.69
N THR A 223 0.53 -23.08 19.35
CA THR A 223 1.48 -23.04 18.23
C THR A 223 1.17 -24.18 17.27
N VAL A 224 0.77 -23.86 16.04
CA VAL A 224 0.44 -24.85 15.01
C VAL A 224 1.49 -24.79 13.90
N VAL A 225 2.05 -25.94 13.54
CA VAL A 225 3.03 -26.13 12.47
C VAL A 225 2.42 -26.92 11.31
N SER A 226 2.84 -26.61 10.07
CA SER A 226 2.34 -27.26 8.87
C SER A 226 2.78 -28.73 8.76
N ARG A 227 2.11 -29.48 7.87
CA ARG A 227 2.46 -30.89 7.58
C ARG A 227 3.88 -30.99 7.01
N GLU A 228 4.20 -30.06 6.14
CA GLU A 228 5.47 -29.93 5.44
C GLU A 228 6.60 -29.66 6.44
N MET A 229 6.33 -28.82 7.45
CA MET A 229 7.28 -28.56 8.51
C MET A 229 7.51 -29.80 9.38
N LEU A 230 6.44 -30.51 9.79
CA LEU A 230 6.56 -31.76 10.54
C LEU A 230 7.37 -32.81 9.78
N ALA A 231 7.18 -32.93 8.47
CA ALA A 231 7.95 -33.86 7.65
C ALA A 231 9.45 -33.53 7.60
N LEU A 232 9.82 -32.25 7.73
CA LEU A 232 11.22 -31.80 7.73
C LEU A 232 11.91 -31.89 9.09
N VAL A 233 11.18 -31.69 10.19
CA VAL A 233 11.74 -31.71 11.54
C VAL A 233 11.62 -33.08 12.22
N GLY A 234 10.66 -33.91 11.80
CA GLY A 234 10.46 -35.25 12.35
C GLY A 234 10.34 -35.25 13.87
N ASP A 235 11.05 -36.17 14.51
CA ASP A 235 11.02 -36.38 15.96
C ASP A 235 11.75 -35.29 16.77
N ASP A 236 12.40 -34.31 16.12
CA ASP A 236 13.03 -33.18 16.81
C ASP A 236 12.01 -32.17 17.37
N VAL A 237 10.72 -32.30 17.01
CA VAL A 237 9.61 -31.50 17.55
C VAL A 237 8.52 -32.41 18.11
N GLU A 238 8.19 -32.20 19.38
CA GLU A 238 7.01 -32.82 19.98
C GLU A 238 5.76 -32.05 19.56
N ALA A 239 4.88 -32.70 18.80
CA ALA A 239 3.64 -32.11 18.35
C ALA A 239 2.47 -33.11 18.42
N LYS A 240 1.30 -32.62 18.82
CA LYS A 240 0.05 -33.37 18.73
C LYS A 240 -0.57 -33.15 17.35
N LEU A 241 -0.79 -34.23 16.60
CA LEU A 241 -1.43 -34.16 15.28
C LEU A 241 -2.90 -33.74 15.36
N LEU A 242 -3.29 -32.85 14.46
CA LEU A 242 -4.67 -32.46 14.18
C LEU A 242 -5.25 -33.35 13.07
N PRO A 243 -6.59 -33.44 12.92
CA PRO A 243 -7.23 -34.18 11.82
C PRO A 243 -6.79 -33.67 10.44
N SER A 244 -6.46 -32.39 10.37
CA SER A 244 -5.87 -31.74 9.21
C SER A 244 -4.41 -32.11 8.99
N GLY A 245 -3.81 -33.08 9.70
CA GLY A 245 -2.41 -33.49 9.58
C GLY A 245 -1.37 -32.48 10.09
N ARG A 246 -1.77 -31.24 10.39
CA ARG A 246 -0.92 -30.23 11.03
C ARG A 246 -0.63 -30.61 12.49
N GLY A 247 0.39 -30.03 13.10
CA GLY A 247 0.78 -30.36 14.47
C GLY A 247 0.63 -29.18 15.42
N VAL A 248 0.08 -29.42 16.61
CA VAL A 248 0.19 -28.48 17.73
C VAL A 248 1.52 -28.73 18.43
N ALA A 249 2.51 -27.87 18.17
CA ALA A 249 3.87 -28.02 18.70
C ALA A 249 3.94 -27.57 20.17
N SER A 250 4.56 -28.41 21.02
CA SER A 250 4.72 -28.13 22.45
C SER A 250 6.17 -28.00 22.88
N ARG A 251 7.11 -28.64 22.18
CA ARG A 251 8.53 -28.67 22.56
C ARG A 251 9.44 -28.93 21.37
N VAL A 252 10.66 -28.39 21.40
CA VAL A 252 11.77 -28.81 20.54
C VAL A 252 12.71 -29.69 21.36
N VAL A 253 13.04 -30.88 20.87
CA VAL A 253 13.86 -31.87 21.59
C VAL A 253 15.30 -31.39 21.75
N LYS A 254 15.86 -30.76 20.71
CA LYS A 254 17.20 -30.18 20.71
C LYS A 254 17.14 -28.65 20.63
N GLU A 255 17.36 -28.01 21.77
CA GLU A 255 17.36 -26.55 21.84
C GLU A 255 18.59 -25.92 21.15
N PHE A 256 18.34 -24.91 20.33
CA PHE A 256 19.37 -24.07 19.70
C PHE A 256 19.80 -22.96 20.66
N ARG A 257 21.10 -22.64 20.64
CA ARG A 257 21.67 -21.57 21.49
C ARG A 257 21.19 -20.20 21.04
N ARG A 258 20.81 -19.40 22.03
CA ARG A 258 20.41 -17.98 21.90
C ARG A 258 21.62 -17.13 21.48
N ARG A 259 21.70 -16.74 20.21
CA ARG A 259 22.56 -15.65 19.73
C ARG A 259 21.67 -14.73 18.91
N SER A 260 21.76 -13.41 19.06
CA SER A 260 21.03 -12.49 18.17
C SER A 260 21.53 -12.64 16.73
N LEU A 261 20.92 -13.55 15.99
CA LEU A 261 21.32 -13.92 14.63
C LEU A 261 20.86 -12.84 13.64
N THR A 262 19.76 -12.16 13.93
CA THR A 262 19.21 -11.11 13.05
C THR A 262 20.20 -9.96 12.85
N ARG A 263 21.00 -9.60 13.88
CA ARG A 263 22.09 -8.60 13.73
C ARG A 263 23.16 -9.03 12.73
N SER A 264 23.47 -10.32 12.64
CA SER A 264 24.42 -10.85 11.66
C SER A 264 23.86 -10.90 10.24
N LEU A 265 22.53 -11.06 10.12
CA LEU A 265 21.82 -11.15 8.84
C LEU A 265 21.58 -9.78 8.20
N ARG A 266 21.52 -8.70 8.99
CA ARG A 266 21.34 -7.31 8.52
C ARG A 266 22.60 -6.82 7.78
N PRO A 267 22.48 -6.28 6.55
CA PRO A 267 23.62 -5.70 5.83
C PRO A 267 24.04 -4.36 6.43
N ALA A 268 25.27 -3.93 6.15
CA ALA A 268 25.68 -2.55 6.41
C ALA A 268 24.95 -1.62 5.43
N ILE A 269 24.39 -0.52 5.95
CA ILE A 269 23.59 0.41 5.14
C ILE A 269 24.48 1.55 4.68
N ALA A 270 24.82 1.55 3.39
CA ALA A 270 25.51 2.66 2.73
C ALA A 270 24.51 3.77 2.33
N GLU A 271 25.00 4.98 2.07
CA GLU A 271 24.16 6.14 1.73
C GLU A 271 23.21 5.86 0.56
N ARG A 272 23.72 5.22 -0.50
CA ARG A 272 22.91 4.81 -1.64
C ARG A 272 21.74 3.89 -1.28
N VAL A 273 21.91 3.00 -0.30
CA VAL A 273 20.83 2.13 0.19
C VAL A 273 19.81 2.95 0.97
N SER A 274 20.25 3.90 1.79
CA SER A 274 19.37 4.86 2.50
C SER A 274 18.54 5.70 1.52
N GLU A 275 19.12 6.17 0.42
CA GLU A 275 18.38 6.90 -0.62
C GLU A 275 17.30 6.03 -1.27
N MET A 276 17.65 4.79 -1.65
CA MET A 276 16.70 3.85 -2.24
C MET A 276 15.57 3.46 -1.27
N LEU A 277 15.85 3.41 0.04
CA LEU A 277 14.84 3.12 1.07
C LEU A 277 13.74 4.17 1.16
N ARG A 278 13.99 5.41 0.74
CA ARG A 278 12.96 6.48 0.75
C ARG A 278 11.75 6.11 -0.09
N SER A 279 11.93 5.32 -1.14
CA SER A 279 10.83 4.79 -1.96
C SER A 279 9.91 3.83 -1.19
N TYR A 280 10.37 3.22 -0.09
CA TYR A 280 9.61 2.27 0.74
C TYR A 280 9.05 2.88 2.03
N VAL A 281 9.54 4.06 2.45
CA VAL A 281 9.09 4.73 3.69
C VAL A 281 8.07 5.84 3.40
N PRO A 282 6.88 5.83 4.01
CA PRO A 282 5.86 6.86 3.75
C PRO A 282 6.38 8.27 3.98
N ALA A 283 5.90 9.23 3.18
CA ALA A 283 6.33 10.64 3.26
C ALA A 283 6.12 11.23 4.66
N ALA A 284 5.07 10.79 5.37
CA ALA A 284 4.77 11.17 6.75
C ALA A 284 5.93 10.94 7.73
N ILE A 285 6.82 9.98 7.47
CA ILE A 285 7.93 9.64 8.36
C ILE A 285 9.20 10.40 8.01
N LEU A 286 9.39 10.78 6.74
CA LEU A 286 10.67 11.31 6.25
C LEU A 286 11.18 12.55 7.00
N PRO A 287 10.34 13.55 7.36
CA PRO A 287 10.79 14.71 8.14
C PRO A 287 11.28 14.37 9.56
N HIS A 288 10.85 13.22 10.09
CA HIS A 288 11.14 12.79 11.46
C HIS A 288 12.31 11.80 11.55
N LEU A 289 12.86 11.38 10.40
CA LEU A 289 14.08 10.59 10.38
C LEU A 289 15.26 11.41 10.92
N ASN A 290 16.09 10.79 11.77
CA ASN A 290 17.28 11.40 12.38
C ASN A 290 17.02 12.59 13.34
N SER A 291 15.76 12.94 13.64
CA SER A 291 15.46 13.93 14.68
C SER A 291 15.62 13.32 16.07
N HIS A 292 16.32 14.02 16.98
CA HIS A 292 16.42 13.65 18.41
C HIS A 292 15.16 14.02 19.19
N SER A 293 14.25 14.77 18.58
CA SER A 293 12.99 15.15 19.20
C SER A 293 12.11 13.91 19.37
N GLN A 294 11.59 13.73 20.58
CA GLN A 294 10.57 12.73 20.95
C GLN A 294 9.23 12.89 20.20
N GLN A 295 9.14 13.78 19.20
CA GLN A 295 8.01 13.97 18.28
C GLN A 295 7.83 12.80 17.30
N TRP A 296 8.22 11.61 17.73
CA TRP A 296 7.76 10.31 17.27
C TRP A 296 6.37 10.00 17.84
N ALA A 297 5.87 10.87 18.73
CA ALA A 297 4.59 10.77 19.39
C ALA A 297 3.52 10.57 18.33
N SER A 298 2.97 9.35 18.33
CA SER A 298 1.77 9.04 17.60
C SER A 298 0.76 10.17 17.80
N GLU A 299 0.28 10.75 16.71
CA GLU A 299 -0.65 11.87 16.75
C GLU A 299 -2.08 11.36 16.70
N LEU A 300 -2.94 11.92 17.54
CA LEU A 300 -4.38 11.78 17.37
C LEU A 300 -4.83 12.77 16.31
N ARG A 301 -5.44 12.27 15.24
CA ARG A 301 -5.94 13.14 14.19
C ARG A 301 -7.20 12.60 13.55
N THR A 302 -7.98 13.50 12.99
CA THR A 302 -9.08 13.14 12.10
C THR A 302 -8.49 12.77 10.74
N ILE A 303 -8.88 11.60 10.23
CA ILE A 303 -8.56 11.11 8.89
C ILE A 303 -9.80 10.50 8.25
N THR A 304 -9.73 10.26 6.93
CA THR A 304 -10.66 9.36 6.25
C THR A 304 -9.91 8.15 5.71
N VAL A 305 -10.27 6.97 6.21
CA VAL A 305 -9.66 5.69 5.87
C VAL A 305 -10.40 5.07 4.69
N MET A 306 -9.63 4.53 3.74
CA MET A 306 -10.10 3.66 2.66
C MET A 306 -9.47 2.28 2.83
N PHE A 307 -10.28 1.31 3.27
CA PHE A 307 -9.91 -0.11 3.20
C PHE A 307 -10.38 -0.68 1.89
N VAL A 308 -9.45 -1.21 1.10
CA VAL A 308 -9.71 -1.69 -0.26
C VAL A 308 -9.33 -3.17 -0.36
N ASN A 309 -10.29 -4.02 -0.65
CA ASN A 309 -10.03 -5.39 -1.10
C ASN A 309 -9.88 -5.36 -2.62
N LEU A 310 -8.72 -5.77 -3.13
CA LEU A 310 -8.41 -5.76 -4.57
C LEU A 310 -8.85 -7.04 -5.30
N GLY A 311 -9.54 -7.98 -4.64
CA GLY A 311 -10.14 -9.13 -5.32
C GLY A 311 -9.15 -10.11 -5.97
N PHE A 312 -7.86 -10.06 -5.65
CA PHE A 312 -6.92 -11.05 -6.16
C PHE A 312 -7.20 -12.43 -5.56
N ASN A 313 -7.10 -13.46 -6.39
CA ASN A 313 -7.08 -14.84 -5.91
C ASN A 313 -5.75 -15.07 -5.16
N PRO A 314 -5.79 -15.43 -3.85
CA PRO A 314 -4.59 -15.73 -3.08
C PRO A 314 -3.70 -16.78 -3.77
N ASP A 315 -4.29 -17.86 -4.31
CA ASP A 315 -3.54 -18.96 -4.92
C ASP A 315 -2.70 -18.48 -6.11
N HIS A 316 -3.24 -17.59 -6.94
CA HIS A 316 -2.51 -16.99 -8.05
C HIS A 316 -1.36 -16.10 -7.53
N LEU A 317 -1.61 -15.31 -6.47
CA LEU A 317 -0.57 -14.48 -5.84
C LEU A 317 0.54 -15.31 -5.19
N HIS A 318 0.25 -16.52 -4.71
CA HIS A 318 1.25 -17.44 -4.18
C HIS A 318 2.07 -18.12 -5.29
N ALA A 319 1.45 -18.42 -6.44
CA ALA A 319 2.12 -19.05 -7.58
C ALA A 319 3.13 -18.11 -8.29
N VAL A 320 2.79 -16.82 -8.40
CA VAL A 320 3.64 -15.76 -8.97
C VAL A 320 4.03 -16.04 -10.43
N ASP A 321 3.03 -16.19 -11.29
CA ASP A 321 3.25 -16.28 -12.74
C ASP A 321 3.35 -14.88 -13.41
N LYS A 322 3.86 -14.82 -14.64
CA LYS A 322 4.04 -13.57 -15.40
C LYS A 322 2.73 -12.79 -15.57
N ARG A 323 1.60 -13.48 -15.85
CA ARG A 323 0.30 -12.83 -16.04
C ARG A 323 -0.19 -12.20 -14.73
N THR A 324 -0.05 -12.91 -13.63
CA THR A 324 -0.39 -12.44 -12.29
C THR A 324 0.46 -11.23 -11.91
N ILE A 325 1.77 -11.25 -12.14
CA ILE A 325 2.66 -10.12 -11.85
C ILE A 325 2.31 -8.88 -12.70
N GLN A 326 2.07 -9.04 -13.99
CA GLN A 326 1.65 -7.91 -14.84
C GLN A 326 0.28 -7.36 -14.40
N LYS A 327 -0.62 -8.23 -13.95
CA LYS A 327 -1.90 -7.82 -13.39
C LYS A 327 -1.73 -7.01 -12.09
N VAL A 328 -0.87 -7.47 -11.18
CA VAL A 328 -0.53 -6.75 -9.94
C VAL A 328 0.08 -5.39 -10.26
N LYS A 329 1.01 -5.31 -11.23
CA LYS A 329 1.60 -4.05 -11.70
C LYS A 329 0.52 -3.04 -12.14
N ALA A 330 -0.37 -3.45 -13.05
CA ALA A 330 -1.43 -2.59 -13.56
C ALA A 330 -2.40 -2.11 -12.47
N VAL A 331 -2.84 -3.03 -11.61
CA VAL A 331 -3.77 -2.72 -10.50
C VAL A 331 -3.13 -1.76 -9.49
N LEU A 332 -1.88 -2.01 -9.07
CA LEU A 332 -1.21 -1.14 -8.10
C LEU A 332 -0.91 0.25 -8.66
N ARG A 333 -0.59 0.39 -9.96
CA ARG A 333 -0.46 1.72 -10.59
C ARG A 333 -1.81 2.45 -10.64
N ALA A 334 -2.91 1.76 -10.94
CA ALA A 334 -4.26 2.35 -10.92
C ALA A 334 -4.66 2.82 -9.51
N VAL A 335 -4.34 2.02 -8.49
CA VAL A 335 -4.52 2.37 -7.07
C VAL A 335 -3.71 3.61 -6.70
N GLN A 336 -2.40 3.59 -6.92
CA GLN A 336 -1.50 4.68 -6.55
C GLN A 336 -1.89 5.98 -7.24
N SER A 337 -2.06 5.97 -8.58
CA SER A 337 -2.46 7.16 -9.34
C SER A 337 -3.77 7.76 -8.81
N THR A 338 -4.78 6.92 -8.53
CA THR A 338 -6.08 7.41 -8.06
C THR A 338 -6.01 8.01 -6.67
N ILE A 339 -5.33 7.33 -5.74
CA ILE A 339 -5.19 7.80 -4.36
C ILE A 339 -4.38 9.10 -4.33
N TYR A 340 -3.26 9.16 -5.06
CA TYR A 340 -2.38 10.34 -5.07
C TYR A 340 -3.01 11.54 -5.78
N GLN A 341 -3.81 11.33 -6.82
CA GLN A 341 -4.56 12.41 -7.49
C GLN A 341 -5.56 13.10 -6.55
N HIS A 342 -6.04 12.40 -5.52
CA HIS A 342 -6.92 12.95 -4.49
C HIS A 342 -6.16 13.32 -3.21
N GLU A 343 -4.84 13.47 -3.29
CA GLU A 343 -3.96 13.83 -2.17
C GLU A 343 -4.02 12.84 -0.99
N GLY A 344 -4.46 11.61 -1.26
CA GLY A 344 -4.43 10.51 -0.31
C GLY A 344 -3.04 9.89 -0.21
N SER A 345 -2.81 9.16 0.87
CA SER A 345 -1.59 8.41 1.13
C SER A 345 -1.89 6.91 1.17
N LEU A 346 -1.07 6.14 0.45
CA LEU A 346 -1.05 4.69 0.57
C LEU A 346 -0.26 4.31 1.82
N ASN A 347 -0.89 3.62 2.77
CA ASN A 347 -0.24 3.21 4.01
C ASN A 347 0.36 1.81 3.90
N LYS A 348 -0.46 0.81 3.53
CA LYS A 348 -0.05 -0.60 3.48
C LYS A 348 -0.79 -1.37 2.39
N PHE A 349 -0.06 -2.26 1.72
CA PHE A 349 -0.62 -3.36 0.93
C PHE A 349 -0.30 -4.71 1.60
N LEU A 350 -1.33 -5.50 1.89
CA LEU A 350 -1.27 -6.76 2.64
C LEU A 350 -1.96 -7.87 1.83
N VAL A 351 -1.47 -9.10 1.97
CA VAL A 351 -2.23 -10.30 1.61
C VAL A 351 -2.36 -11.11 2.89
N ASP A 352 -3.59 -11.22 3.37
CA ASP A 352 -3.95 -11.87 4.62
C ASP A 352 -5.15 -12.81 4.41
N ASP A 353 -5.76 -13.27 5.50
CA ASP A 353 -6.98 -14.08 5.53
C ASP A 353 -8.18 -13.39 4.86
N LYS A 354 -8.16 -12.05 4.76
CA LYS A 354 -9.18 -11.22 4.10
C LYS A 354 -8.94 -11.10 2.60
N GLY A 355 -7.78 -11.58 2.12
CA GLY A 355 -7.35 -11.54 0.73
C GLY A 355 -6.34 -10.41 0.48
N SER A 356 -6.31 -9.88 -0.74
CA SER A 356 -5.46 -8.75 -1.11
C SER A 356 -6.06 -7.44 -0.60
N THR A 357 -5.64 -7.01 0.59
CA THR A 357 -6.17 -5.84 1.30
C THR A 357 -5.20 -4.67 1.23
N LEU A 358 -5.72 -3.47 1.02
CA LEU A 358 -4.96 -2.24 0.96
C LEU A 358 -5.57 -1.21 1.91
N LEU A 359 -4.69 -0.53 2.64
CA LEU A 359 -5.04 0.58 3.52
C LEU A 359 -4.49 1.87 2.93
N ALA A 360 -5.38 2.79 2.60
CA ALA A 360 -5.07 4.16 2.24
C ALA A 360 -5.85 5.12 3.13
N ALA A 361 -5.40 6.38 3.22
CA ALA A 361 -6.14 7.41 3.92
C ALA A 361 -5.86 8.79 3.35
N THR A 362 -6.87 9.65 3.37
CA THR A 362 -6.73 11.11 3.25
C THR A 362 -6.58 11.72 4.66
N GLY A 363 -5.99 12.90 4.75
CA GLY A 363 -5.69 13.50 6.04
C GLY A 363 -4.46 12.95 6.75
N LEU A 364 -3.50 12.33 6.05
CA LEU A 364 -2.20 11.92 6.64
C LEU A 364 -1.10 12.92 6.30
N PRO A 365 -0.06 13.13 7.11
CA PRO A 365 0.96 14.13 6.80
C PRO A 365 1.68 13.74 5.50
N PRO A 366 2.03 14.71 4.63
CA PRO A 366 1.84 16.16 4.78
C PRO A 366 0.52 16.69 4.20
N LEU A 367 -0.41 15.82 3.80
CA LEU A 367 -1.62 16.14 3.03
C LEU A 367 -2.86 16.00 3.91
N ALA A 368 -3.34 17.13 4.45
CA ALA A 368 -4.53 17.18 5.29
C ALA A 368 -5.39 18.38 4.97
N HIS A 369 -6.69 18.13 4.84
CA HIS A 369 -7.66 19.05 4.29
C HIS A 369 -9.01 18.92 5.01
N GLU A 370 -9.84 19.96 4.96
CA GLU A 370 -11.19 19.88 5.54
C GLU A 370 -12.13 18.96 4.72
N ASP A 371 -11.86 18.82 3.42
CA ASP A 371 -12.60 18.00 2.45
C ASP A 371 -12.02 16.57 2.30
N ASP A 372 -11.15 16.12 3.21
CA ASP A 372 -10.58 14.77 3.21
C ASP A 372 -11.63 13.63 3.08
N PRO A 373 -12.82 13.71 3.71
CA PRO A 373 -13.88 12.73 3.51
C PRO A 373 -14.41 12.69 2.08
N GLU A 374 -14.57 13.85 1.43
CA GLU A 374 -15.01 13.95 0.05
C GLU A 374 -13.95 13.36 -0.90
N ARG A 375 -12.68 13.74 -0.71
CA ARG A 375 -11.54 13.23 -1.48
C ARG A 375 -11.47 11.71 -1.45
N ALA A 376 -11.65 11.10 -0.28
CA ALA A 376 -11.63 9.64 -0.12
C ALA A 376 -12.80 8.96 -0.84
N VAL A 377 -14.00 9.54 -0.80
CA VAL A 377 -15.18 9.01 -1.52
C VAL A 377 -14.96 9.11 -3.03
N LEU A 378 -14.49 10.25 -3.55
CA LEU A 378 -14.20 10.44 -4.96
C LEU A 378 -13.08 9.51 -5.45
N ALA A 379 -12.00 9.38 -4.69
CA ALA A 379 -10.93 8.43 -4.97
C ALA A 379 -11.46 7.00 -5.04
N SER A 380 -12.35 6.61 -4.12
CA SER A 380 -12.97 5.28 -4.11
C SER A 380 -13.85 5.04 -5.34
N VAL A 381 -14.66 6.02 -5.75
CA VAL A 381 -15.50 5.95 -6.96
C VAL A 381 -14.63 5.83 -8.22
N MET A 382 -13.56 6.62 -8.31
CA MET A 382 -12.63 6.56 -9.42
C MET A 382 -11.89 5.22 -9.47
N LEU A 383 -11.49 4.70 -8.31
CA LEU A 383 -10.77 3.44 -8.21
C LEU A 383 -11.62 2.27 -8.71
N VAL A 384 -12.89 2.18 -8.29
CA VAL A 384 -13.82 1.16 -8.78
C VAL A 384 -13.95 1.21 -10.31
N ARG A 385 -14.00 2.40 -10.91
CA ARG A 385 -14.06 2.57 -12.37
C ARG A 385 -12.78 2.07 -13.06
N LYS A 386 -11.60 2.47 -12.58
CA LYS A 386 -10.32 2.01 -13.15
C LYS A 386 -10.14 0.50 -13.01
N LEU A 387 -10.48 -0.07 -11.86
CA LEU A 387 -10.37 -1.53 -11.63
C LEU A 387 -11.41 -2.32 -12.42
N ARG A 388 -12.61 -1.78 -12.64
CA ARG A 388 -13.59 -2.34 -13.57
C ARG A 388 -13.06 -2.43 -15.00
N ALA A 389 -12.39 -1.39 -15.51
CA ALA A 389 -11.77 -1.41 -16.84
C ALA A 389 -10.71 -2.50 -16.95
N LEU A 390 -10.01 -2.77 -15.85
CA LEU A 390 -9.07 -3.89 -15.76
C LEU A 390 -9.79 -5.25 -15.59
N LYS A 391 -11.10 -5.34 -15.39
CA LYS A 391 -11.79 -6.58 -14.99
C LYS A 391 -11.24 -7.13 -13.66
N GLN A 392 -11.01 -6.24 -12.71
CA GLN A 392 -10.55 -6.57 -11.37
C GLN A 392 -11.64 -6.20 -10.36
N ASP A 393 -12.07 -7.16 -9.55
CA ASP A 393 -13.04 -6.90 -8.49
C ASP A 393 -12.44 -6.03 -7.40
N CYS A 394 -13.25 -5.13 -6.84
CA CYS A 394 -12.81 -4.25 -5.77
C CYS A 394 -13.91 -3.98 -4.74
N TYR A 395 -13.61 -4.10 -3.45
CA TYR A 395 -14.58 -3.79 -2.39
C TYR A 395 -13.96 -2.78 -1.44
N ILE A 396 -14.66 -1.70 -1.15
CA ILE A 396 -14.11 -0.55 -0.43
C ILE A 396 -14.98 -0.22 0.78
N GLY A 397 -14.35 -0.09 1.94
CA GLY A 397 -14.93 0.50 3.15
C GLY A 397 -14.31 1.87 3.41
N VAL A 398 -15.13 2.92 3.52
CA VAL A 398 -14.68 4.30 3.76
C VAL A 398 -15.22 4.81 5.09
N THR A 399 -14.35 5.27 5.98
CA THR A 399 -14.73 5.72 7.33
C THR A 399 -13.97 6.96 7.73
N SER A 400 -14.62 7.87 8.44
CA SER A 400 -14.03 9.16 8.85
C SER A 400 -14.08 9.32 10.36
N GLY A 401 -12.97 9.69 10.97
CA GLY A 401 -12.90 9.82 12.42
C GLY A 401 -11.49 9.95 12.97
N ILE A 402 -11.39 10.00 14.29
CA ILE A 402 -10.11 10.13 15.00
C ILE A 402 -9.35 8.79 14.96
N ALA A 403 -8.09 8.85 14.57
CA ALA A 403 -7.15 7.74 14.62
C ALA A 403 -5.83 8.18 15.25
N LEU A 404 -5.17 7.24 15.91
CA LEU A 404 -3.79 7.36 16.33
C LEU A 404 -2.88 7.00 15.13
N CYS A 405 -2.10 7.97 14.66
CA CYS A 405 -1.20 7.82 13.52
C CYS A 405 0.25 7.92 13.99
N GLY A 406 1.08 6.92 13.71
CA GLY A 406 2.47 6.95 14.19
C GLY A 406 3.27 5.71 13.87
N ALA A 407 4.53 5.71 14.30
CA ALA A 407 5.39 4.53 14.17
C ALA A 407 4.97 3.46 15.19
N VAL A 408 4.73 2.24 14.70
CA VAL A 408 4.54 1.04 15.51
C VAL A 408 5.77 0.12 15.44
N GLY A 409 6.02 -0.63 16.51
CA GLY A 409 7.20 -1.48 16.66
C GLY A 409 8.36 -0.81 17.38
N SER A 410 9.50 -1.49 17.50
CA SER A 410 10.61 -1.06 18.34
C SER A 410 11.99 -1.35 17.74
N GLY A 411 13.01 -0.74 18.36
CA GLY A 411 14.41 -1.02 18.07
C GLY A 411 14.73 -0.93 16.58
N ASN A 412 15.02 -2.09 15.99
CA ASN A 412 15.46 -2.23 14.62
C ASN A 412 14.31 -2.48 13.61
N ARG A 413 13.04 -2.55 14.02
CA ARG A 413 11.93 -2.80 13.09
C ARG A 413 10.66 -2.03 13.46
N ARG A 414 10.22 -1.16 12.56
CA ARG A 414 9.09 -0.23 12.73
C ARG A 414 8.28 -0.04 11.47
N GLU A 415 7.00 0.30 11.56
CA GLU A 415 6.20 0.77 10.42
C GLU A 415 5.39 1.99 10.80
N TYR A 416 5.11 2.88 9.84
CA TYR A 416 4.04 3.85 10.05
C TYR A 416 2.70 3.14 9.97
N SER A 417 1.86 3.32 10.97
CA SER A 417 0.56 2.67 11.06
C SER A 417 -0.48 3.65 11.55
N VAL A 418 -1.73 3.32 11.22
CA VAL A 418 -2.91 4.02 11.67
C VAL A 418 -3.71 3.05 12.52
N LEU A 419 -4.08 3.46 13.73
CA LEU A 419 -4.80 2.66 14.71
C LEU A 419 -6.03 3.42 15.18
N GLY A 420 -7.14 2.72 15.33
CA GLY A 420 -8.34 3.31 15.89
C GLY A 420 -9.60 2.64 15.39
N ASP A 421 -10.71 3.05 15.98
CA ASP A 421 -12.01 2.50 15.65
C ASP A 421 -12.42 2.75 14.19
N VAL A 422 -12.04 3.92 13.66
CA VAL A 422 -12.26 4.28 12.25
C VAL A 422 -11.59 3.28 11.30
N VAL A 423 -10.39 2.80 11.63
CA VAL A 423 -9.64 1.79 10.85
C VAL A 423 -10.36 0.44 10.92
N ASN A 424 -10.71 -0.01 12.12
CA ASN A 424 -11.38 -1.30 12.32
C ASN A 424 -12.76 -1.34 11.64
N THR A 425 -13.52 -0.25 11.75
CA THR A 425 -14.83 -0.11 11.10
C THR A 425 -14.67 -0.11 9.58
N GLY A 426 -13.68 0.60 9.04
CA GLY A 426 -13.40 0.61 7.60
C GLY A 426 -13.10 -0.79 7.05
N ALA A 427 -12.25 -1.57 7.73
CA ALA A 427 -11.96 -2.95 7.34
C ALA A 427 -13.20 -3.84 7.34
N ARG A 428 -14.10 -3.65 8.32
CA ARG A 428 -15.37 -4.41 8.41
C ARG A 428 -16.39 -3.98 7.36
N LEU A 429 -16.47 -2.68 7.03
CA LEU A 429 -17.29 -2.20 5.91
C LEU A 429 -16.78 -2.75 4.58
N MET A 430 -15.47 -2.80 4.37
CA MET A 430 -14.87 -3.44 3.18
C MET A 430 -15.27 -4.92 3.06
N GLN A 431 -15.23 -5.68 4.17
CA GLN A 431 -15.68 -7.07 4.19
C GLN A 431 -17.18 -7.19 3.91
N ALA A 432 -18.01 -6.36 4.53
CA ALA A 432 -19.45 -6.34 4.26
C ALA A 432 -19.76 -5.99 2.79
N ALA A 433 -18.98 -5.06 2.20
CA ALA A 433 -19.09 -4.69 0.79
C ALA A 433 -18.84 -5.88 -0.14
N LYS A 434 -18.01 -6.84 0.27
CA LYS A 434 -17.76 -8.09 -0.46
C LYS A 434 -18.90 -9.10 -0.34
N THR A 435 -19.56 -9.18 0.82
CA THR A 435 -20.53 -10.26 1.11
C THR A 435 -21.98 -9.88 0.86
N LEU A 436 -22.35 -8.60 0.86
CA LEU A 436 -23.74 -8.19 0.66
C LEU A 436 -24.21 -8.58 -0.75
N SER A 437 -25.18 -9.49 -0.86
CA SER A 437 -25.77 -9.85 -2.15
C SER A 437 -26.57 -8.67 -2.70
N MET A 438 -26.40 -8.35 -3.98
CA MET A 438 -27.38 -7.49 -4.67
C MET A 438 -28.60 -8.31 -5.04
N SER A 439 -29.77 -7.69 -4.93
CA SER A 439 -30.96 -8.12 -5.65
C SER A 439 -30.78 -7.75 -7.13
N GLY A 440 -30.55 -8.75 -8.00
CA GLY A 440 -30.39 -8.54 -9.45
C GLY A 440 -29.06 -9.12 -9.97
N GLY A 441 -29.14 -10.10 -10.87
CA GLY A 441 -28.02 -10.94 -11.33
C GLY A 441 -26.97 -10.26 -12.23
N ASP A 442 -26.52 -9.06 -11.90
CA ASP A 442 -25.44 -8.38 -12.61
C ASP A 442 -24.05 -8.84 -12.14
N ILE A 443 -23.14 -9.01 -13.10
CA ILE A 443 -21.70 -9.19 -12.86
C ILE A 443 -21.11 -7.81 -12.51
N PHE A 444 -21.15 -7.47 -11.23
CA PHE A 444 -20.67 -6.18 -10.72
C PHE A 444 -19.27 -6.28 -10.13
N THR A 445 -18.33 -5.48 -10.64
CA THR A 445 -16.89 -5.56 -10.35
C THR A 445 -16.38 -4.62 -9.26
N GLY A 446 -17.26 -3.98 -8.47
CA GLY A 446 -16.80 -3.43 -7.19
C GLY A 446 -17.69 -2.45 -6.45
N ARG A 447 -17.78 -2.59 -5.13
CA ARG A 447 -18.71 -1.87 -4.23
C ARG A 447 -17.99 -0.97 -3.23
N ILE A 448 -18.61 0.15 -2.89
CA ILE A 448 -18.16 1.07 -1.84
C ILE A 448 -19.23 1.15 -0.75
N LEU A 449 -18.83 1.03 0.51
CA LEU A 449 -19.66 1.30 1.68
C LEU A 449 -18.97 2.34 2.55
N CYS A 450 -19.72 3.30 3.09
CA CYS A 450 -19.20 4.28 4.03
C CYS A 450 -20.06 4.43 5.29
N ASP A 451 -19.44 4.94 6.35
CA ASP A 451 -20.13 5.27 7.59
C ASP A 451 -20.86 6.62 7.51
N LYS A 452 -21.66 6.89 8.55
CA LYS A 452 -22.42 8.15 8.69
C LYS A 452 -21.54 9.39 8.75
N ALA A 453 -20.38 9.30 9.41
CA ALA A 453 -19.46 10.43 9.55
C ALA A 453 -18.90 10.86 8.19
N THR A 454 -18.48 9.89 7.36
CA THR A 454 -18.04 10.12 5.99
C THR A 454 -19.17 10.68 5.15
N LYS A 455 -20.36 10.06 5.18
CA LYS A 455 -21.53 10.55 4.43
C LYS A 455 -21.87 11.99 4.79
N THR A 456 -21.92 12.30 6.09
CA THR A 456 -22.31 13.64 6.57
C THR A 456 -21.32 14.72 6.16
N SER A 457 -20.03 14.38 6.10
CA SER A 457 -18.97 15.31 5.72
C SER A 457 -18.86 15.47 4.21
N ALA A 458 -19.01 14.38 3.44
CA ALA A 458 -18.86 14.37 1.99
C ALA A 458 -20.12 14.83 1.23
N GLN A 459 -21.32 14.73 1.82
CA GLN A 459 -22.57 15.19 1.19
C GLN A 459 -22.65 16.72 0.98
N VAL A 460 -21.68 17.48 1.48
CA VAL A 460 -21.57 18.92 1.18
C VAL A 460 -21.34 19.15 -0.32
N ASN A 461 -20.75 18.16 -1.01
CA ASN A 461 -20.67 18.16 -2.45
C ASN A 461 -22.00 17.64 -3.05
N PRO A 462 -22.74 18.49 -3.80
CA PRO A 462 -24.04 18.13 -4.36
C PRO A 462 -23.98 17.04 -5.45
N GLU A 463 -22.80 16.75 -6.00
CA GLU A 463 -22.59 15.69 -6.99
C GLU A 463 -22.50 14.29 -6.36
N LEU A 464 -22.30 14.22 -5.04
CA LEU A 464 -22.21 12.96 -4.29
C LEU A 464 -23.55 12.63 -3.65
N MET A 465 -24.19 11.57 -4.18
CA MET A 465 -25.39 11.00 -3.58
C MET A 465 -25.02 9.80 -2.72
N PHE A 466 -25.80 9.55 -1.68
CA PHE A 466 -25.60 8.43 -0.77
C PHE A 466 -26.92 7.67 -0.63
N GLU A 467 -26.91 6.41 -1.06
CA GLU A 467 -28.01 5.48 -0.79
C GLU A 467 -27.84 4.96 0.64
N GLU A 468 -28.87 5.14 1.47
CA GLU A 468 -28.91 4.55 2.80
C GLU A 468 -29.30 3.08 2.70
N LEU A 469 -28.45 2.21 3.25
CA LEU A 469 -28.67 0.78 3.29
C LEU A 469 -29.20 0.35 4.66
N ALA A 470 -29.74 -0.87 4.72
CA ALA A 470 -30.12 -1.47 6.00
C ALA A 470 -28.90 -1.50 6.95
N PRO A 471 -29.03 -1.04 8.21
CA PRO A 471 -27.95 -1.09 9.18
C PRO A 471 -27.41 -2.50 9.35
N ILE A 472 -26.08 -2.63 9.45
CA ILE A 472 -25.42 -3.94 9.55
C ILE A 472 -24.76 -4.13 10.91
N MET A 473 -24.84 -5.36 11.44
CA MET A 473 -24.08 -5.74 12.63
C MET A 473 -22.65 -6.06 12.24
N LEU A 474 -21.72 -5.21 12.67
CA LEU A 474 -20.29 -5.43 12.48
C LEU A 474 -19.72 -6.18 13.69
N LYS A 475 -18.87 -7.18 13.45
CA LYS A 475 -18.19 -7.96 14.50
C LYS A 475 -17.51 -7.00 15.49
N GLY A 476 -17.81 -7.10 16.78
CA GLY A 476 -17.17 -6.26 17.81
C GLY A 476 -17.88 -4.93 18.10
N LYS A 477 -18.86 -4.52 17.31
CA LYS A 477 -19.70 -3.34 17.62
C LYS A 477 -20.83 -3.70 18.57
N ALA A 478 -21.14 -2.78 19.49
CA ALA A 478 -22.20 -2.94 20.48
C ALA A 478 -23.62 -2.91 19.88
N GLY A 479 -23.78 -2.26 18.72
CA GLY A 479 -25.04 -2.13 18.01
C GLY A 479 -24.86 -2.07 16.50
N PRO A 480 -25.96 -2.06 15.74
CA PRO A 480 -25.93 -1.98 14.29
C PRO A 480 -25.34 -0.64 13.84
N VAL A 481 -24.56 -0.67 12.76
CA VAL A 481 -23.92 0.50 12.17
C VAL A 481 -24.74 0.93 10.96
N GLU A 482 -25.09 2.23 10.89
CA GLU A 482 -25.68 2.85 9.71
C GLU A 482 -24.66 2.85 8.57
N VAL A 483 -25.05 2.37 7.39
CA VAL A 483 -24.15 2.22 6.24
C VAL A 483 -24.76 2.84 5.01
N PHE A 484 -23.91 3.50 4.23
CA PHE A 484 -24.31 4.22 3.03
C PHE A 484 -23.48 3.74 1.85
N GLN A 485 -24.08 3.70 0.66
CA GLN A 485 -23.38 3.47 -0.58
C GLN A 485 -23.26 4.80 -1.36
N PRO A 486 -22.05 5.32 -1.59
CA PRO A 486 -21.88 6.50 -2.42
C PRO A 486 -22.17 6.15 -3.88
N GLY A 487 -22.87 7.06 -4.56
CA GLY A 487 -23.20 6.97 -5.98
C GLY A 487 -23.25 8.36 -6.61
N LYS A 488 -23.19 8.41 -7.93
CA LYS A 488 -23.56 9.62 -8.67
C LYS A 488 -25.07 9.62 -8.89
N ARG A 489 -25.68 10.80 -8.97
CA ARG A 489 -27.11 10.95 -9.29
C ARG A 489 -27.45 10.18 -10.56
N ALA A 490 -28.38 9.23 -10.48
CA ALA A 490 -28.95 8.60 -11.66
C ALA A 490 -29.85 9.62 -12.35
N THR A 491 -29.47 10.06 -13.54
CA THR A 491 -30.38 10.78 -14.44
C THR A 491 -31.48 9.79 -14.87
N GLY A 492 -32.68 9.94 -14.30
CA GLY A 492 -33.82 9.09 -14.63
C GLY A 492 -34.26 9.23 -16.10
N SER A 493 -34.39 8.09 -16.77
CA SER A 493 -35.11 7.81 -18.03
C SER A 493 -35.08 8.88 -19.14
N GLY A 494 -34.08 8.74 -20.01
CA GLY A 494 -33.96 9.40 -21.31
C GLY A 494 -32.48 9.50 -21.67
N VAL A 495 -32.03 8.87 -22.75
CA VAL A 495 -30.68 9.09 -23.26
C VAL A 495 -30.61 10.52 -23.82
N VAL A 496 -29.87 11.42 -23.17
CA VAL A 496 -29.22 12.60 -23.80
C VAL A 496 -27.95 12.95 -22.99
N PRO A 497 -26.78 13.19 -23.62
CA PRO A 497 -25.57 13.69 -22.96
C PRO A 497 -25.79 15.13 -22.45
N VAL A 498 -25.17 15.51 -21.32
CA VAL A 498 -25.19 16.90 -20.83
C VAL A 498 -23.79 17.50 -20.81
N ILE A 499 -23.72 18.64 -21.47
CA ILE A 499 -22.64 19.61 -21.64
C ILE A 499 -22.77 20.66 -20.51
N TRP A 500 -21.65 21.18 -19.98
CA TRP A 500 -21.62 22.29 -19.01
C TRP A 500 -21.62 23.66 -19.73
N ASP A 501 -22.28 24.68 -19.15
CA ASP A 501 -22.33 26.08 -19.61
C ASP A 501 -22.00 27.07 -18.45
N HIS A 502 -21.47 28.22 -18.84
CA HIS A 502 -20.56 29.20 -18.24
C HIS A 502 -21.08 30.12 -17.12
N GLN A 503 -22.25 29.89 -16.52
CA GLN A 503 -22.89 30.95 -15.71
C GLN A 503 -22.87 30.78 -14.18
N ASP A 504 -22.34 29.70 -13.59
CA ASP A 504 -22.41 29.47 -12.13
C ASP A 504 -21.06 29.48 -11.38
N VAL A 505 -19.95 29.90 -12.00
CA VAL A 505 -18.65 29.91 -11.32
C VAL A 505 -18.36 31.28 -10.67
N THR A 506 -18.77 31.42 -9.41
CA THR A 506 -18.25 32.48 -8.52
C THR A 506 -17.00 31.95 -7.80
N LEU A 507 -15.87 32.61 -8.03
CA LEU A 507 -14.53 32.22 -7.58
C LEU A 507 -14.37 32.27 -6.05
N THR A 508 -13.91 31.16 -5.45
CA THR A 508 -13.13 31.18 -4.20
C THR A 508 -12.01 30.12 -4.30
N PRO A 509 -10.79 30.40 -3.82
CA PRO A 509 -9.61 29.60 -4.17
C PRO A 509 -9.54 28.31 -3.35
N GLY A 510 -9.71 27.17 -4.01
CA GLY A 510 -9.49 25.83 -3.46
C GLY A 510 -9.20 24.87 -4.60
N PHE A 511 -8.00 24.27 -4.59
CA PHE A 511 -7.54 23.33 -5.61
C PHE A 511 -8.38 22.03 -5.56
N GLY A 512 -9.13 21.78 -6.63
CA GLY A 512 -9.83 20.53 -6.88
C GLY A 512 -10.19 20.43 -8.36
N GLY A 513 -9.84 19.29 -8.99
CA GLY A 513 -10.27 18.95 -10.34
C GLY A 513 -9.21 19.19 -11.41
N LEU A 514 -8.40 18.17 -11.71
CA LEU A 514 -7.61 18.12 -12.93
C LEU A 514 -7.79 16.77 -13.64
N ASP A 515 -8.12 16.89 -14.92
CA ASP A 515 -8.56 15.86 -15.85
C ASP A 515 -7.45 14.86 -16.23
N VAL A 516 -7.87 13.67 -16.61
CA VAL A 516 -7.12 12.40 -16.49
C VAL A 516 -6.14 12.13 -17.64
N ASP A 517 -6.11 12.95 -18.70
CA ASP A 517 -5.41 12.59 -19.94
C ASP A 517 -3.97 13.11 -20.07
N LEU A 518 -3.55 14.08 -19.24
CA LEU A 518 -2.25 14.75 -19.41
C LEU A 518 -1.05 13.93 -18.92
N ILE A 519 -1.21 13.16 -17.85
CA ILE A 519 -0.12 12.33 -17.31
C ILE A 519 0.15 11.14 -18.22
N ASP A 520 -0.91 10.49 -18.71
CA ASP A 520 -0.79 9.33 -19.61
C ASP A 520 -0.19 9.74 -20.97
N THR A 521 -0.50 10.96 -21.45
CA THR A 521 0.12 11.51 -22.67
C THR A 521 1.62 11.77 -22.48
N VAL A 522 2.04 12.31 -21.34
CA VAL A 522 3.47 12.54 -21.03
C VAL A 522 4.21 11.21 -20.81
N ASP A 523 3.60 10.24 -20.12
CA ASP A 523 4.19 8.91 -19.93
C ASP A 523 4.32 8.17 -21.28
N ALA A 524 3.36 8.30 -22.21
CA ALA A 524 3.46 7.74 -23.56
C ALA A 524 4.58 8.39 -24.39
N MET A 525 4.70 9.73 -24.33
CA MET A 525 5.77 10.47 -25.02
C MET A 525 7.18 10.14 -24.47
N LEU A 526 7.31 9.92 -23.16
CA LEU A 526 8.60 9.65 -22.50
C LEU A 526 9.08 8.20 -22.70
N ASN A 527 8.16 7.24 -22.77
CA ASN A 527 8.51 5.81 -22.72
C ASN A 527 8.43 5.11 -24.09
N ASP A 528 7.57 5.56 -25.00
CA ASP A 528 7.27 4.83 -26.24
C ASP A 528 7.85 5.49 -27.52
N GLY A 529 8.50 6.65 -27.39
CA GLY A 529 9.21 7.31 -28.50
C GLY A 529 8.29 7.89 -29.60
N GLU A 530 7.01 8.11 -29.30
CA GLU A 530 6.05 8.70 -30.24
C GLU A 530 6.32 10.20 -30.49
N ALA A 531 6.06 10.64 -31.72
CA ALA A 531 6.22 12.03 -32.14
C ALA A 531 5.28 12.98 -31.36
N PRO A 532 5.69 14.24 -31.10
CA PRO A 532 4.89 15.18 -30.32
C PRO A 532 3.52 15.42 -30.96
N SER A 533 2.46 15.06 -30.24
CA SER A 533 1.07 15.33 -30.62
C SER A 533 0.57 16.62 -29.95
N PRO A 534 -0.22 17.46 -30.65
CA PRO A 534 -0.77 18.68 -30.07
C PRO A 534 -1.74 18.36 -28.93
N VAL A 535 -1.56 19.03 -27.78
CA VAL A 535 -2.43 18.93 -26.60
C VAL A 535 -3.25 20.22 -26.49
N VAL A 536 -4.58 20.10 -26.64
CA VAL A 536 -5.51 21.23 -26.48
C VAL A 536 -6.09 21.21 -25.07
N ILE A 537 -5.90 22.30 -24.32
CA ILE A 537 -6.46 22.46 -22.97
C ILE A 537 -7.64 23.44 -23.04
N GLY A 538 -8.85 22.89 -23.17
CA GLY A 538 -10.11 23.63 -23.13
C GLY A 538 -10.70 23.74 -21.72
N GLY A 539 -11.55 24.74 -21.47
CA GLY A 539 -12.29 24.90 -20.21
C GLY A 539 -12.76 26.34 -19.99
N GLU A 540 -13.49 26.60 -18.91
CA GLU A 540 -14.06 27.94 -18.64
C GLU A 540 -13.05 28.94 -18.03
N ASN A 541 -13.25 30.24 -18.22
CA ASN A 541 -12.36 31.25 -17.63
C ASN A 541 -12.36 31.14 -16.10
N GLY A 542 -11.17 30.96 -15.50
CA GLY A 542 -11.02 30.79 -14.06
C GLY A 542 -10.93 29.34 -13.58
N CYS A 543 -11.15 28.31 -14.41
CA CYS A 543 -11.05 26.90 -14.01
C CYS A 543 -9.61 26.39 -13.77
N GLY A 544 -8.62 27.30 -13.72
CA GLY A 544 -7.22 26.94 -13.49
C GLY A 544 -6.42 26.60 -14.74
N LYS A 545 -6.93 26.84 -15.97
CA LYS A 545 -6.20 26.58 -17.24
C LYS A 545 -4.79 27.15 -17.26
N SER A 546 -4.61 28.40 -16.82
CA SER A 546 -3.29 29.06 -16.77
C SER A 546 -2.36 28.40 -15.74
N THR A 547 -2.91 27.82 -14.68
CA THR A 547 -2.15 27.09 -13.66
C THR A 547 -1.77 25.70 -14.14
N LEU A 548 -2.70 25.00 -14.80
CA LEU A 548 -2.45 23.72 -15.46
C LEU A 548 -1.40 23.83 -16.56
N LEU A 549 -1.54 24.85 -17.44
CA LEU A 549 -0.57 25.14 -18.48
C LEU A 549 0.81 25.43 -17.89
N ARG A 550 0.91 26.21 -16.80
CA ARG A 550 2.20 26.48 -16.14
C ARG A 550 2.83 25.23 -15.54
N SER A 551 2.04 24.36 -14.90
CA SER A 551 2.53 23.09 -14.36
C SER A 551 2.95 22.12 -15.47
N PHE A 552 2.17 22.04 -16.55
CA PHE A 552 2.47 21.22 -17.73
C PHE A 552 3.73 21.70 -18.45
N VAL A 553 3.85 23.00 -18.71
CA VAL A 553 5.04 23.62 -19.30
C VAL A 553 6.26 23.36 -18.43
N ARG A 554 6.14 23.45 -17.10
CA ARG A 554 7.25 23.15 -16.18
C ARG A 554 7.73 21.71 -16.30
N VAL A 555 6.81 20.73 -16.29
CA VAL A 555 7.15 19.31 -16.47
C VAL A 555 7.81 19.07 -17.83
N CYS A 556 7.32 19.70 -18.89
CA CYS A 556 7.88 19.56 -20.23
C CYS A 556 9.24 20.26 -20.38
N VAL A 557 9.46 21.43 -19.75
CA VAL A 557 10.76 22.11 -19.73
C VAL A 557 11.80 21.27 -18.97
N ASP A 558 11.42 20.70 -17.83
CA ASP A 558 12.31 19.84 -17.03
C ASP A 558 12.68 18.55 -17.79
N ALA A 559 11.78 18.03 -18.63
CA ALA A 559 12.00 16.82 -19.43
C ALA A 559 12.67 17.05 -20.79
N PHE A 560 12.40 18.17 -21.48
CA PHE A 560 12.75 18.39 -22.88
C PHE A 560 13.55 19.68 -23.15
N GLY A 561 13.83 20.49 -22.13
CA GLY A 561 14.71 21.68 -22.21
C GLY A 561 14.06 22.94 -22.77
N ALA A 562 13.04 22.85 -23.63
CA ALA A 562 12.26 23.99 -24.12
C ALA A 562 10.83 23.59 -24.50
N VAL A 563 9.90 24.54 -24.40
CA VAL A 563 8.50 24.39 -24.86
C VAL A 563 8.16 25.58 -25.73
N LEU A 564 7.75 25.34 -26.99
CA LEU A 564 7.21 26.37 -27.88
C LEU A 564 5.69 26.45 -27.66
N GLY A 565 5.18 27.61 -27.23
CA GLY A 565 3.75 27.82 -26.96
C GLY A 565 3.14 28.91 -27.83
N VAL A 566 1.89 28.71 -28.28
CA VAL A 566 1.10 29.71 -29.02
C VAL A 566 0.24 30.51 -28.04
N PRO A 567 0.07 31.83 -28.21
CA PRO A 567 -0.81 32.62 -27.36
C PRO A 567 -2.27 32.21 -27.54
N MET A 568 -3.09 32.56 -26.52
CA MET A 568 -4.53 32.30 -26.46
C MET A 568 -5.22 32.41 -27.82
N LEU A 569 -5.86 31.34 -28.24
CA LEU A 569 -6.76 31.32 -29.38
C LEU A 569 -8.07 32.01 -28.98
N ASP A 570 -8.66 32.77 -29.90
CA ASP A 570 -9.97 33.40 -29.69
C ASP A 570 -11.01 32.30 -29.43
N PRO A 571 -11.78 32.36 -28.33
CA PRO A 571 -12.83 31.39 -28.06
C PRO A 571 -13.91 31.30 -29.15
N ASP A 572 -14.06 32.33 -29.99
CA ASP A 572 -15.03 32.35 -31.11
C ASP A 572 -14.41 31.95 -32.46
N MET A 573 -13.17 31.42 -32.48
CA MET A 573 -12.49 30.99 -33.69
C MET A 573 -13.23 29.81 -34.36
N PRO A 574 -13.64 29.92 -35.64
CA PRO A 574 -14.28 28.83 -36.37
C PRO A 574 -13.42 27.56 -36.43
N ASP A 575 -14.05 26.38 -36.34
CA ASP A 575 -13.35 25.08 -36.38
C ASP A 575 -12.41 24.92 -37.58
N GLU A 576 -12.75 25.47 -38.75
CA GLU A 576 -11.89 25.47 -39.94
C GLU A 576 -10.58 26.25 -39.72
N GLN A 577 -10.60 27.37 -39.00
CA GLN A 577 -9.40 28.13 -38.64
C GLN A 577 -8.58 27.44 -37.53
N LEU A 578 -9.23 26.78 -36.58
CA LEU A 578 -8.57 25.98 -35.55
C LEU A 578 -7.81 24.80 -36.19
N TYR A 579 -8.43 24.11 -37.15
CA TYR A 579 -7.78 23.05 -37.93
C TYR A 579 -6.60 23.58 -38.74
N GLU A 580 -6.70 24.78 -39.31
CA GLU A 580 -5.63 25.41 -40.08
C GLU A 580 -4.43 25.78 -39.19
N VAL A 581 -4.69 26.29 -37.97
CA VAL A 581 -3.67 26.53 -36.94
C VAL A 581 -3.03 25.21 -36.52
N MET A 582 -3.81 24.19 -36.17
CA MET A 582 -3.29 22.88 -35.74
C MET A 582 -2.47 22.18 -36.84
N SER A 583 -2.92 22.27 -38.10
CA SER A 583 -2.20 21.75 -39.26
C SER A 583 -0.89 22.49 -39.50
N THR A 584 -0.90 23.83 -39.37
CA THR A 584 0.32 24.65 -39.45
C THR A 584 1.28 24.29 -38.33
N MET A 585 0.80 24.08 -37.10
CA MET A 585 1.64 23.65 -35.97
C MET A 585 2.25 22.27 -36.19
N GLN A 586 1.49 21.31 -36.70
CA GLN A 586 2.03 19.99 -37.05
C GLN A 586 3.07 20.06 -38.18
N SER A 587 2.94 21.01 -39.11
CA SER A 587 3.95 21.24 -40.16
C SER A 587 5.26 21.81 -39.62
N ILE A 588 5.25 22.54 -38.50
CA ILE A 588 6.46 23.05 -37.84
C ILE A 588 7.32 21.90 -37.28
N PHE A 589 6.70 20.79 -36.89
CA PHE A 589 7.38 19.61 -36.33
C PHE A 589 7.67 18.51 -37.35
N ASN A 590 7.07 18.58 -38.54
CA ASN A 590 7.31 17.68 -39.66
C ASN A 590 8.13 18.42 -40.74
N ASP A 591 9.44 18.52 -40.53
CA ASP A 591 10.49 18.82 -41.52
C ASP A 591 10.16 19.80 -42.67
N ASP A 592 10.38 21.11 -42.46
CA ASP A 592 11.05 22.04 -43.42
C ASP A 592 11.19 23.47 -42.83
N MET A 593 11.89 23.62 -41.70
CA MET A 593 12.39 24.94 -41.27
C MET A 593 13.83 25.13 -41.78
N PRO A 594 14.11 26.20 -42.56
CA PRO A 594 15.50 26.58 -42.83
C PRO A 594 16.16 26.91 -41.49
N LYS A 595 17.28 26.25 -41.19
CA LYS A 595 17.95 26.24 -39.88
C LYS A 595 18.48 27.60 -39.39
N ASP A 596 18.21 28.71 -40.09
CA ASP A 596 18.91 29.99 -39.92
C ASP A 596 17.97 31.20 -39.80
N ILE A 597 16.79 31.09 -39.15
CA ILE A 597 15.98 32.27 -38.81
C ILE A 597 15.95 32.45 -37.30
N SER A 598 16.43 33.62 -36.84
CA SER A 598 16.41 33.97 -35.41
C SER A 598 15.01 34.38 -34.96
N ALA A 599 14.69 34.17 -33.67
CA ALA A 599 13.38 34.49 -33.10
C ALA A 599 12.97 35.97 -33.28
N GLU A 600 13.95 36.88 -33.38
CA GLU A 600 13.73 38.31 -33.62
C GLU A 600 13.31 38.61 -35.07
N GLU A 601 13.86 37.88 -36.06
CA GLU A 601 13.49 38.03 -37.48
C GLU A 601 12.08 37.51 -37.77
N TRP A 602 11.67 36.43 -37.09
CA TRP A 602 10.30 35.92 -37.21
C TRP A 602 9.27 36.87 -36.59
N LEU A 603 9.56 37.45 -35.42
CA LEU A 603 8.67 38.43 -34.77
C LEU A 603 8.51 39.71 -35.58
N ALA A 604 9.56 40.16 -36.29
CA ALA A 604 9.48 41.31 -37.19
C ALA A 604 8.58 41.05 -38.42
N SER A 605 8.49 39.80 -38.89
CA SER A 605 7.65 39.41 -40.04
C SER A 605 6.14 39.39 -39.73
N GLN A 606 5.76 39.34 -38.45
CA GLN A 606 4.38 39.26 -37.96
C GLN A 606 3.74 40.64 -37.69
N ALA A 607 4.49 41.74 -37.90
CA ALA A 607 4.00 43.09 -37.74
C ALA A 607 3.23 43.58 -39.00
N ALA A 608 2.10 42.95 -39.31
CA ALA A 608 1.13 43.42 -40.31
C ALA A 608 -0.22 43.77 -39.65
N PRO A 609 -0.99 44.73 -40.17
CA PRO A 609 -2.00 45.45 -39.39
C PRO A 609 -3.28 44.66 -39.09
N ALA A 610 -3.91 45.08 -37.99
CA ALA A 610 -4.94 44.44 -37.17
C ALA A 610 -6.30 44.11 -37.81
N SER A 611 -6.43 44.00 -39.14
CA SER A 611 -7.69 43.63 -39.80
C SER A 611 -7.82 42.14 -40.12
N ALA A 612 -6.88 41.31 -39.67
CA ALA A 612 -6.97 39.86 -39.74
C ALA A 612 -6.32 39.26 -38.49
N ARG A 613 -7.04 39.34 -37.37
CA ARG A 613 -6.99 38.37 -36.28
C ARG A 613 -8.41 37.95 -35.99
#